data_AF-A0A6N9PWS1-F1
#
_entry.id   AF-A0A6N9PWS1-F1
#
_cell.length_a   1.000
_cell.length_b   1.000
_cell.length_c   1.000
_cell.angle_alpha   90.00
_cell.angle_beta   90.00
_cell.angle_gamma   90.00
#
_symmetry.space_group_name_H-M   'P 1'
#
loop_
_entity.id
_entity.type
_entity.pdbx_description
1 polymer ?
#
loop_
_entity_poly.entity_id
_entity_poly.type
_entity_poly.pdbx_seq_one_letter_code
_entity_poly.pdbx_strand_id
1 'polypeptide(L)'
;MAGKYKYLTFEDRQKIEVWHARGDRPLEMAARLGVHTATIYNELKRGYVGELDSKQREIYKAERAQATVQEHFKRRGRTAATAGKGG
;
A
#
# COMPACT_ATOMS: atom_id res chain seq x y z
N MET A 1 19.76 6.80 -9.81
CA MET A 1 19.58 5.36 -10.13
C MET A 1 18.09 5.05 -10.17
N ALA A 2 17.53 4.72 -11.33
CA ALA A 2 16.14 4.30 -11.45
C ALA A 2 16.00 2.87 -10.91
N GLY A 3 15.80 2.74 -9.59
CA GLY A 3 15.50 1.45 -8.97
C GLY A 3 14.27 0.85 -9.62
N LYS A 4 14.36 -0.42 -10.06
CA LYS A 4 13.24 -1.17 -10.61
C LYS A 4 12.03 -1.00 -9.69
N TYR A 5 10.92 -0.47 -10.23
CA TYR A 5 9.69 -0.26 -9.47
C TYR A 5 9.15 -1.62 -8.99
N LYS A 6 9.45 -1.97 -7.74
CA LYS A 6 8.96 -3.19 -7.10
C LYS A 6 7.59 -2.92 -6.48
N TYR A 7 6.64 -3.81 -6.73
CA TYR A 7 5.39 -3.80 -5.99
C TYR A 7 5.63 -4.28 -4.55
N LEU A 8 5.10 -3.54 -3.58
CA LEU A 8 5.06 -3.99 -2.20
C LEU A 8 4.22 -5.26 -2.12
N THR A 9 4.74 -6.28 -1.44
CA THR A 9 4.00 -7.50 -1.11
C THR A 9 3.04 -7.25 0.05
N PHE A 10 2.14 -8.20 0.33
CA PHE A 10 1.27 -8.09 1.50
C PHE A 10 2.08 -8.08 2.81
N GLU A 11 3.15 -8.87 2.89
CA GLU A 11 4.07 -8.87 4.04
C GLU A 11 4.74 -7.51 4.23
N ASP A 12 5.14 -6.83 3.14
CA ASP A 12 5.71 -5.48 3.23
C ASP A 12 4.69 -4.48 3.78
N ARG A 13 3.41 -4.61 3.41
CA ARG A 13 2.31 -3.78 3.96
C ARG A 13 2.10 -4.04 5.45
N GLN A 14 2.15 -5.29 5.89
CA GLN A 14 2.05 -5.63 7.32
C GLN A 14 3.24 -5.06 8.12
N LYS A 15 4.45 -5.09 7.56
CA LYS A 15 5.62 -4.45 8.19
C LYS A 15 5.43 -2.94 8.32
N ILE A 16 4.93 -2.28 7.27
CA ILE A 16 4.62 -0.84 7.29
C ILE A 16 3.59 -0.53 8.37
N GLU A 17 2.56 -1.36 8.55
CA GLU A 17 1.56 -1.18 9.61
C GLU A 17 2.18 -1.20 11.01
N VAL A 18 3.00 -2.21 11.30
CA VAL A 18 3.69 -2.34 12.60
C VAL A 18 4.62 -1.14 12.85
N TRP A 19 5.41 -0.75 11.86
CA TRP A 19 6.35 0.38 11.96
C TRP A 19 5.62 1.73 12.08
N HIS A 20 4.54 1.92 11.32
CA HIS A 20 3.73 3.12 11.39
C HIS A 20 3.04 3.26 12.76
N ALA A 21 2.51 2.16 13.30
CA ALA A 21 1.94 2.13 14.65
C ALA A 21 2.99 2.47 15.73
N ARG A 22 4.22 1.95 15.58
CA ARG A 22 5.37 2.28 16.44
C ARG A 22 5.82 3.74 16.32
N GLY A 23 5.57 4.37 15.16
CA GLY A 23 5.99 5.75 14.88
C GLY A 23 7.33 5.86 14.17
N ASP A 24 7.80 4.79 13.53
CA ASP A 24 8.93 4.86 12.62
C ASP A 24 8.66 5.90 11.51
N ARG A 25 9.72 6.57 11.05
CA ARG A 25 9.60 7.55 9.97
C ARG A 25 9.48 6.84 8.61
N PRO A 26 8.72 7.39 7.64
CA PRO A 26 8.61 6.82 6.29
C PRO A 26 9.96 6.59 5.59
N LEU A 27 10.96 7.42 5.89
CA LEU A 27 12.33 7.28 5.41
C LEU A 27 12.99 5.97 5.87
N GLU A 28 12.85 5.64 7.15
CA GLU A 28 13.41 4.43 7.74
C GLU A 28 12.71 3.18 7.18
N MET A 29 11.38 3.23 7.06
CA MET A 29 10.62 2.15 6.44
C MET A 29 11.05 1.89 4.99
N ALA A 30 11.27 2.98 4.24
CA ALA A 30 11.72 2.91 2.85
C ALA A 30 13.12 2.28 2.74
N ALA A 31 14.06 2.71 3.60
CA ALA A 31 15.40 2.14 3.67
C ALA A 31 15.37 0.65 4.03
N ARG A 32 14.56 0.24 5.01
CA ARG A 32 14.41 -1.17 5.42
C ARG A 32 13.84 -2.05 4.30
N LEU A 33 12.91 -1.52 3.50
CA LEU A 33 12.30 -2.25 2.38
C LEU A 33 13.09 -2.14 1.08
N GLY A 34 14.14 -1.31 1.04
CA GLY A 34 14.90 -1.04 -0.18
C GLY A 34 14.08 -0.34 -1.27
N VAL A 35 13.08 0.46 -0.87
CA VAL A 35 12.20 1.20 -1.79
C VAL A 35 12.41 2.70 -1.66
N HIS A 36 11.89 3.46 -2.63
CA HIS A 36 11.90 4.92 -2.56
C HIS A 36 10.91 5.43 -1.50
N THR A 37 11.24 6.54 -0.82
CA THR A 37 10.37 7.19 0.18
C THR A 37 8.99 7.53 -0.37
N ALA A 38 8.93 7.99 -1.62
CA ALA A 38 7.66 8.25 -2.31
C ALA A 38 6.76 7.00 -2.40
N THR A 39 7.32 5.80 -2.51
CA THR A 39 6.54 4.55 -2.51
C THR A 39 5.83 4.36 -1.18
N ILE A 40 6.50 4.64 -0.06
CA ILE A 40 5.90 4.58 1.27
C ILE A 40 4.79 5.61 1.43
N TYR A 41 5.00 6.87 1.03
CA TYR A 41 3.95 7.89 1.11
C TYR A 41 2.69 7.52 0.29
N ASN A 42 2.89 7.01 -0.92
CA ASN A 42 1.77 6.55 -1.75
C ASN A 42 1.08 5.33 -1.16
N GLU A 43 1.83 4.41 -0.56
CA GLU A 43 1.26 3.23 0.10
C GLU A 43 0.46 3.63 1.34
N LEU A 44 1.00 4.50 2.19
CA LEU A 44 0.34 5.03 3.37
C LEU A 44 -1.01 5.67 2.99
N LYS A 45 -1.04 6.52 1.96
CA LYS A 45 -2.28 7.11 1.43
C LYS A 45 -3.34 6.08 1.00
N ARG A 46 -2.94 4.90 0.51
CA ARG A 46 -3.87 3.82 0.12
C ARG A 46 -4.46 3.08 1.32
N GLY A 47 -3.71 3.01 2.43
CA GLY A 47 -4.09 2.29 3.65
C GLY A 47 -4.65 3.17 4.75
N TYR A 48 -4.56 4.50 4.62
CA TYR A 48 -5.16 5.42 5.57
C TYR A 48 -6.67 5.25 5.63
N VAL A 49 -7.17 5.11 6.85
CA VAL A 49 -8.60 4.95 7.09
C VAL A 49 -9.34 6.29 7.19
N GLY A 50 -8.60 7.40 7.32
CA GLY A 50 -9.15 8.75 7.55
C GLY A 50 -9.39 9.06 9.03
N GLU A 51 -9.07 8.13 9.93
CA GLU A 51 -9.16 8.30 11.38
C GLU A 51 -7.78 8.52 11.98
N LEU A 52 -7.72 9.32 13.03
CA LEU A 52 -6.50 9.60 13.78
C LEU A 52 -6.47 8.70 15.02
N ASP A 53 -5.33 8.08 15.26
CA ASP A 53 -5.00 7.34 16.49
C ASP A 53 -4.98 8.28 17.69
N SER A 54 -4.94 7.73 18.91
CA SER A 54 -4.80 8.48 20.16
C SER A 54 -3.59 9.42 20.20
N LYS A 55 -2.61 9.20 19.31
CA LYS A 55 -1.43 10.06 19.12
C LYS A 55 -1.58 11.08 17.99
N GLN A 56 -2.80 11.36 17.52
CA GLN A 56 -3.11 12.24 16.38
C GLN A 56 -2.41 11.83 15.07
N ARG A 57 -2.15 10.54 14.88
CA ARG A 57 -1.52 10.00 13.67
C ARG A 57 -2.56 9.25 12.86
N GLU A 58 -2.58 9.45 11.53
CA GLU A 58 -3.51 8.70 10.66
C GLU A 58 -3.33 7.19 10.83
N ILE A 59 -4.41 6.46 11.09
CA ILE A 59 -4.36 5.02 11.24
C ILE A 59 -4.16 4.41 9.85
N TYR A 60 -3.06 3.67 9.70
CA TYR A 60 -2.78 2.87 8.52
C TYR A 60 -3.20 1.43 8.75
N LYS A 61 -3.92 0.83 7.79
CA LYS A 61 -4.23 -0.60 7.77
C LYS A 61 -3.72 -1.26 6.49
N ALA A 62 -2.91 -2.31 6.64
CA ALA A 62 -2.34 -3.09 5.55
C ALA A 62 -3.42 -3.75 4.69
N GLU A 63 -4.47 -4.28 5.31
CA GLU A 63 -5.60 -4.91 4.61
C GLU A 63 -6.34 -3.93 3.72
N ARG A 64 -6.56 -2.70 4.19
CA ARG A 64 -7.19 -1.64 3.40
C ARG A 64 -6.33 -1.26 2.20
N ALA A 65 -5.03 -1.09 2.40
CA ALA A 65 -4.10 -0.81 1.32
C ALA A 65 -4.09 -1.94 0.27
N GLN A 66 -4.11 -3.19 0.71
CA GLN A 66 -4.19 -4.37 -0.14
C GLN A 66 -5.52 -4.42 -0.91
N ALA A 67 -6.65 -4.14 -0.27
CA ALA A 67 -7.97 -4.09 -0.91
C ALA A 67 -8.01 -3.02 -2.01
N THR A 68 -7.50 -1.81 -1.72
CA THR A 68 -7.37 -0.73 -2.71
C THR A 68 -6.53 -1.16 -3.91
N VAL A 69 -5.39 -1.80 -3.67
CA VAL A 69 -4.51 -2.30 -4.75
C VAL A 69 -5.20 -3.39 -5.58
N GLN A 70 -5.89 -4.34 -4.93
CA GLN A 70 -6.68 -5.37 -5.62
C GLN A 70 -7.81 -4.77 -6.45
N GLU A 71 -8.51 -3.75 -5.94
CA GLU A 71 -9.55 -3.04 -6.69
C GLU A 71 -8.95 -2.35 -7.92
N HIS A 72 -7.80 -1.68 -7.77
CA HIS A 72 -7.09 -1.10 -8.89
C HIS A 72 -6.70 -2.14 -9.96
N PHE A 73 -6.24 -3.32 -9.54
CA PHE A 73 -5.97 -4.43 -10.46
C PHE A 73 -7.24 -4.94 -11.15
N LYS A 74 -8.36 -5.10 -10.42
CA LYS A 74 -9.66 -5.48 -11.01
C LYS A 74 -10.16 -4.45 -12.03
N ARG A 75 -10.03 -3.15 -11.75
CA ARG A 75 -10.39 -2.07 -12.67
C ARG A 75 -9.50 -2.04 -13.93
N ARG A 76 -8.20 -2.32 -13.79
CA ARG A 76 -7.25 -2.41 -14.92
C ARG A 76 -7.38 -3.70 -15.73
N GLY A 77 -7.88 -4.79 -15.14
CA GLY A 77 -8.19 -6.04 -15.82
C GLY A 77 -9.39 -5.97 -16.77
N ARG A 78 -10.10 -4.82 -16.83
CA ARG A 78 -11.16 -4.56 -17.81
C ARG A 78 -10.63 -4.07 -19.16
N THR A 79 -9.43 -4.51 -19.54
CA THR A 79 -8.97 -4.55 -20.92
C THR A 79 -8.68 -6.00 -21.29
N ALA A 80 -9.60 -6.57 -22.09
CA ALA A 80 -9.47 -7.78 -22.91
C ALA A 80 -9.77 -9.20 -22.32
N ALA A 81 -10.61 -9.38 -21.29
CA ALA A 81 -11.01 -10.76 -20.90
C ALA A 81 -12.45 -10.98 -20.40
N THR A 82 -13.41 -10.08 -20.65
CA THR A 82 -14.84 -10.37 -20.39
C THR A 82 -15.72 -9.81 -21.51
N ALA A 83 -15.47 -10.29 -22.73
CA ALA A 83 -16.46 -10.35 -23.80
C ALA A 83 -16.51 -11.81 -24.24
N GLY A 84 -17.38 -12.62 -23.63
CA GLY A 84 -17.60 -14.00 -24.07
C GLY A 84 -18.16 -14.94 -22.99
N LYS A 85 -19.45 -15.25 -23.10
CA LYS A 85 -20.24 -16.36 -22.49
C LYS A 85 -20.31 -16.39 -20.95
N GLY A 86 -21.43 -16.68 -20.31
CA GLY A 86 -22.74 -17.17 -20.75
C GLY A 86 -23.55 -17.53 -19.49
N GLY A 87 -24.88 -17.55 -19.62
CA GLY A 87 -25.86 -17.86 -18.58
C GLY A 87 -27.20 -17.28 -18.98
#